data_AF-A0A9P0QTB8-F1
#
_entry.id   AF-A0A9P0QTB8-F1
#
_cell.length_a   1.000
_cell.length_b   1.000
_cell.length_c   1.000
_cell.angle_alpha   90.00
_cell.angle_beta   90.00
_cell.angle_gamma   90.00
#
_symmetry.space_group_name_H-M   'P 1'
#
loop_
_entity.id
_entity.type
_entity.pdbx_description
1 polymer ?
#
loop_
_entity_poly.entity_id
_entity_poly.type
_entity_poly.pdbx_seq_one_letter_code
_entity_poly.pdbx_strand_id
1 'polypeptide(L)'
;MMPISRYHRLLSFSRCYSGPNYVSLIPESEKYLFDFEKLSPEEIEASIPKRPTTHENIRKHYYNIPEPSSIADLILQPEFHDTFITSLAAKRPFSGDKALKLVSNTQYTTVQQPEATAYLRFEKKTFHWIQDFNKSIFALKSLADDEKIPTIAYYNKFIEEKILSAIASTSRDDASVKSIYDSLDVFRNHEKKLNDSLHQSELTNMVTFDHLSLHLLRNSISSNAHPTEASGGHVVDLIELLTFIESNLTLCSYKNGILPMLELLIPYLHSNNDDSLKRDTFDRFYEKVVTLFPKAKADLSLTNMDKLAYISFESSNIRRGSKIVKTLIKRQKVATSKRTYLSLLQFYVYESNELSKEAKRTSILQFMSDYKPLLFHYGIDELSFELIKPTISTYFELDHLVKFMESSNKSLLATAQTEIFEILHQLQGNEHKESDIIANFQASQLLRRLVVDNEITLDESTKELIKVKYPKVNETCT
;
A
#
# COMPACT_ATOMS: atom_id res chain seq x y z
N MET A 1 67.37 3.83 -35.38
CA MET A 1 68.22 3.66 -34.18
C MET A 1 67.37 3.11 -33.04
N MET A 2 67.42 1.79 -32.81
CA MET A 2 67.53 1.25 -31.44
C MET A 2 68.98 1.49 -30.98
N PRO A 3 69.30 1.56 -29.67
CA PRO A 3 69.58 0.32 -28.91
C PRO A 3 69.19 0.42 -27.40
N ILE A 4 68.76 -0.67 -26.73
CA ILE A 4 69.58 -1.56 -25.85
C ILE A 4 70.15 -0.78 -24.65
N SER A 5 70.24 -1.21 -23.40
CA SER A 5 69.80 -2.36 -22.62
C SER A 5 70.58 -2.29 -21.29
N ARG A 6 70.13 -3.05 -20.29
CA ARG A 6 70.97 -3.87 -19.39
C ARG A 6 71.85 -3.24 -18.29
N TYR A 7 71.63 -3.84 -17.12
CA TYR A 7 72.62 -4.47 -16.22
C TYR A 7 73.58 -3.57 -15.42
N HIS A 8 73.52 -3.81 -14.11
CA HIS A 8 74.65 -4.20 -13.25
C HIS A 8 74.04 -5.21 -12.24
N ARG A 9 74.44 -6.49 -12.04
CA ARG A 9 75.77 -7.15 -11.98
C ARG A 9 76.70 -6.34 -11.05
N LEU A 10 77.19 -6.84 -9.92
CA LEU A 10 77.99 -8.07 -9.76
C LEU A 10 78.46 -8.08 -8.27
N LEU A 11 78.36 -9.19 -7.52
CA LEU A 11 79.46 -10.06 -7.03
C LEU A 11 79.20 -10.33 -5.53
N SER A 12 79.55 -11.44 -4.88
CA SER A 12 79.99 -12.79 -5.24
C SER A 12 80.33 -13.49 -3.93
N PHE A 13 80.09 -14.80 -3.79
CA PHE A 13 81.12 -15.77 -3.37
C PHE A 13 80.68 -17.18 -3.80
N SER A 14 81.67 -17.97 -4.22
CA SER A 14 81.53 -19.30 -4.83
C SER A 14 82.64 -20.23 -4.35
N ARG A 15 82.46 -21.55 -4.64
CA ARG A 15 83.40 -22.71 -4.67
C ARG A 15 83.46 -23.59 -3.40
N CYS A 16 83.60 -24.94 -3.41
CA CYS A 16 83.81 -26.00 -4.42
C CYS A 16 83.54 -27.41 -3.81
N TYR A 17 83.58 -28.48 -4.63
CA TYR A 17 83.29 -29.91 -4.36
C TYR A 17 84.44 -30.74 -3.72
N SER A 18 84.11 -31.79 -2.94
CA SER A 18 84.92 -33.04 -2.78
C SER A 18 84.23 -34.17 -1.98
N GLY A 19 84.18 -35.40 -2.52
CA GLY A 19 84.36 -36.66 -1.77
C GLY A 19 83.14 -37.40 -1.20
N PRO A 20 83.25 -38.72 -0.93
CA PRO A 20 82.29 -39.74 -1.41
C PRO A 20 81.45 -40.38 -0.29
N ASN A 21 80.28 -40.93 -0.63
CA ASN A 21 79.95 -42.33 -0.32
C ASN A 21 78.56 -42.74 -0.84
N TYR A 22 78.60 -43.92 -1.45
CA TYR A 22 77.50 -44.75 -1.89
C TYR A 22 76.59 -45.15 -0.72
N VAL A 23 75.27 -45.16 -0.95
CA VAL A 23 74.44 -46.33 -0.61
C VAL A 23 73.46 -46.54 -1.78
N SER A 24 73.86 -47.44 -2.66
CA SER A 24 72.97 -48.20 -3.54
C SER A 24 72.43 -49.38 -2.74
N LEU A 25 71.15 -49.70 -2.88
CA LEU A 25 70.60 -51.07 -2.97
C LEU A 25 69.26 -50.92 -3.73
N ILE A 26 69.21 -51.07 -5.07
CA ILE A 26 68.74 -52.29 -5.76
C ILE A 26 67.93 -53.23 -4.83
N PRO A 27 66.73 -53.70 -5.21
CA PRO A 27 65.98 -54.63 -4.39
C PRO A 27 66.86 -55.84 -4.04
N GLU A 28 66.89 -56.25 -2.78
CA GLU A 28 67.36 -57.59 -2.42
C GLU A 28 66.35 -58.61 -2.97
N SER A 29 66.37 -58.82 -4.29
CA SER A 29 66.13 -60.16 -4.79
C SER A 29 67.24 -61.03 -4.21
N GLU A 30 66.87 -62.11 -3.52
CA GLU A 30 67.74 -63.23 -3.14
C GLU A 30 68.64 -63.03 -1.91
N LYS A 31 68.07 -63.06 -0.69
CA LYS A 31 68.88 -63.34 0.51
C LYS A 31 68.21 -64.03 1.70
N TYR A 32 67.08 -64.69 1.49
CA TYR A 32 66.59 -65.74 2.39
C TYR A 32 66.14 -66.96 1.57
N LEU A 33 67.13 -67.65 1.01
CA LEU A 33 67.04 -69.11 0.87
C LEU A 33 67.04 -69.68 2.30
N PHE A 34 65.84 -69.82 2.88
CA PHE A 34 65.60 -70.96 3.75
C PHE A 34 65.07 -72.07 2.84
N ASP A 35 66.02 -72.82 2.30
CA ASP A 35 65.75 -74.19 1.89
C ASP A 35 65.40 -75.00 3.13
N PHE A 36 64.36 -75.82 3.00
CA PHE A 36 63.79 -76.76 3.98
C PHE A 36 62.99 -76.05 5.09
N GLU A 37 61.66 -76.22 5.23
CA GLU A 37 60.91 -77.47 5.15
C GLU A 37 59.39 -77.22 5.09
N LYS A 38 58.79 -77.79 4.03
CA LYS A 38 57.44 -78.40 3.94
C LYS A 38 56.22 -77.62 4.45
N LEU A 39 55.68 -76.76 3.58
CA LEU A 39 54.25 -76.76 3.27
C LEU A 39 54.10 -76.54 1.76
N SER A 40 53.14 -77.24 1.12
CA SER A 40 52.84 -76.95 -0.29
C SER A 40 52.27 -75.52 -0.40
N PRO A 41 52.38 -74.86 -1.56
CA PRO A 41 51.80 -73.51 -1.76
C PRO A 41 50.31 -73.44 -1.40
N GLU A 42 49.58 -74.54 -1.62
CA GLU A 42 48.16 -74.67 -1.31
C GLU A 42 47.90 -74.76 0.20
N GLU A 43 48.79 -75.39 0.96
CA GLU A 43 48.68 -75.52 2.42
C GLU A 43 48.96 -74.18 3.14
N ILE A 44 49.87 -73.37 2.61
CA ILE A 44 50.12 -72.00 3.12
C ILE A 44 48.90 -71.10 2.88
N GLU A 45 48.27 -71.23 1.73
CA GLU A 45 47.08 -70.44 1.38
C GLU A 45 45.83 -70.87 2.15
N ALA A 46 45.71 -72.17 2.48
CA ALA A 46 44.63 -72.70 3.30
C ALA A 46 44.77 -72.40 4.81
N SER A 47 45.99 -72.18 5.29
CA SER A 47 46.27 -71.87 6.71
C SER A 47 46.14 -70.38 7.05
N ILE A 48 46.05 -69.50 6.06
CA ILE A 48 45.61 -68.13 6.25
C ILE A 48 44.08 -68.16 6.40
N PRO A 49 43.49 -67.88 7.58
CA PRO A 49 42.05 -67.84 7.72
C PRO A 49 41.48 -66.81 6.73
N LYS A 50 40.64 -67.28 5.81
CA LYS A 50 39.99 -66.41 4.83
C LYS A 50 39.24 -65.33 5.57
N ARG A 51 39.63 -64.07 5.35
CA ARG A 51 38.95 -62.88 5.88
C ARG A 51 37.47 -63.05 5.53
N PRO A 52 36.52 -62.98 6.48
CA PRO A 52 35.11 -63.10 6.14
C PRO A 52 34.78 -62.04 5.09
N THR A 53 34.53 -62.49 3.85
CA THR A 53 34.28 -61.64 2.69
C THR A 53 32.85 -61.12 2.77
N THR A 54 32.61 -60.12 3.62
CA THR A 54 31.34 -59.37 3.66
C THR A 54 31.12 -58.50 2.40
N HIS A 55 31.82 -58.77 1.31
CA HIS A 55 31.87 -57.93 0.12
C HIS A 55 31.28 -58.57 -1.14
N GLU A 56 31.10 -59.90 -1.20
CA GLU A 56 30.80 -60.54 -2.49
C GLU A 56 29.34 -60.95 -2.69
N ASN A 57 28.53 -61.07 -1.65
CA ASN A 57 27.08 -61.38 -1.82
C ASN A 57 26.12 -60.60 -0.91
N ILE A 58 26.60 -59.58 -0.20
CA ILE A 58 25.71 -58.58 0.38
C ILE A 58 25.80 -57.35 -0.53
N ARG A 59 24.73 -57.11 -1.28
CA ARG A 59 24.57 -55.89 -2.07
C ARG A 59 24.61 -54.70 -1.10
N LYS A 60 25.79 -54.10 -0.91
CA LYS A 60 25.94 -52.87 -0.14
C LYS A 60 25.24 -51.77 -0.93
N HIS A 61 23.99 -51.49 -0.60
CA HIS A 61 23.19 -50.46 -1.27
C HIS A 61 23.77 -49.05 -1.08
N TYR A 62 24.63 -48.84 -0.08
CA TYR A 62 25.27 -47.56 0.22
C TYR A 62 26.76 -47.79 0.48
N TYR A 63 27.61 -47.44 -0.50
CA TYR A 63 29.08 -47.56 -0.40
C TYR A 63 29.73 -46.43 0.40
N ASN A 64 28.97 -45.38 0.72
CA ASN A 64 29.37 -44.31 1.62
C ASN A 64 28.32 -44.21 2.72
N ILE A 65 28.59 -44.81 3.88
CA ILE A 65 27.97 -44.37 5.12
C ILE A 65 29.00 -43.45 5.74
N PRO A 66 28.87 -42.11 5.61
CA PRO A 66 29.74 -41.19 6.31
C PRO A 66 29.73 -41.46 7.83
N GLU A 67 30.79 -41.07 8.51
CA GLU A 67 30.88 -41.18 9.97
C GLU A 67 29.67 -40.46 10.61
N PRO A 68 29.04 -40.93 11.70
CA PRO A 68 27.84 -40.28 12.26
C PRO A 68 28.08 -38.81 12.64
N SER A 69 29.31 -38.47 13.03
CA SER A 69 29.84 -37.11 13.21
C SER A 69 29.82 -36.26 11.92
N SER A 70 29.85 -36.89 10.76
CA SER A 70 29.75 -36.31 9.41
C SER A 70 28.32 -36.29 8.85
N ILE A 71 27.36 -36.98 9.49
CA ILE A 71 25.92 -37.03 9.14
C ILE A 71 25.07 -36.31 10.21
N ALA A 72 25.70 -35.71 11.23
CA ALA A 72 25.00 -35.02 12.29
C ALA A 72 24.54 -33.59 11.94
N ASP A 73 24.59 -33.21 10.66
CA ASP A 73 23.94 -32.00 10.19
C ASP A 73 22.56 -32.35 9.68
N LEU A 74 21.60 -32.23 10.60
CA LEU A 74 20.17 -32.08 10.40
C LEU A 74 19.78 -31.93 8.91
N ILE A 75 19.28 -33.01 8.30
CA ILE A 75 18.45 -32.93 7.10
C ILE A 75 17.12 -32.32 7.53
N LEU A 76 17.12 -31.02 7.81
CA LEU A 76 15.91 -30.23 7.74
C LEU A 76 16.06 -29.39 6.48
N GLN A 77 15.29 -29.73 5.46
CA GLN A 77 14.86 -28.73 4.51
C GLN A 77 13.92 -27.84 5.31
N PRO A 78 14.37 -26.67 5.81
CA PRO A 78 13.53 -25.88 6.67
C PRO A 78 12.36 -25.40 5.81
N GLU A 79 11.14 -25.60 6.28
CA GLU A 79 10.00 -25.01 5.61
C GLU A 79 10.09 -23.48 5.75
N PHE A 80 9.31 -22.76 4.95
CA PHE A 80 9.26 -21.29 5.04
C PHE A 80 9.02 -20.84 6.49
N HIS A 81 8.18 -21.58 7.22
CA HIS A 81 7.85 -21.31 8.61
C HIS A 81 9.04 -21.49 9.55
N ASP A 82 9.82 -22.56 9.38
CA ASP A 82 11.03 -22.81 10.18
C ASP A 82 12.04 -21.70 9.98
N THR A 83 12.26 -21.28 8.74
CA THR A 83 13.18 -20.19 8.36
C THR A 83 12.71 -18.84 8.91
N PHE A 84 11.40 -18.58 8.86
CA PHE A 84 10.80 -17.34 9.34
C PHE A 84 10.84 -17.22 10.87
N ILE A 85 10.47 -18.27 11.60
CA ILE A 85 10.49 -18.25 13.07
C ILE A 85 11.91 -18.13 13.60
N THR A 86 12.84 -18.87 13.03
CA THR A 86 14.24 -18.87 13.50
C THR A 86 14.99 -17.59 13.13
N SER A 87 14.64 -16.90 12.04
CA SER A 87 15.18 -15.57 11.72
C SER A 87 14.68 -14.48 12.67
N LEU A 88 13.56 -14.71 13.37
CA LEU A 88 13.03 -13.82 14.41
C LEU A 88 13.52 -14.16 15.83
N ALA A 89 14.07 -15.35 16.06
CA ALA A 89 14.60 -15.78 17.36
C ALA A 89 15.80 -14.93 17.80
N ALA A 90 16.00 -14.73 19.11
CA ALA A 90 17.03 -13.84 19.67
C ALA A 90 18.48 -14.13 19.21
N LYS A 91 18.77 -15.39 18.88
CA LYS A 91 20.09 -15.84 18.39
C LYS A 91 20.19 -15.96 16.86
N ARG A 92 19.09 -15.75 16.12
CA ARG A 92 19.02 -15.71 14.65
C ARG A 92 19.95 -16.73 13.94
N PRO A 93 19.83 -18.03 14.21
CA PRO A 93 20.79 -19.05 13.75
C PRO A 93 20.96 -19.12 12.22
N PHE A 94 19.97 -18.65 11.44
CA PHE A 94 20.07 -18.58 9.99
C PHE A 94 20.45 -17.20 9.44
N SER A 95 20.38 -16.13 10.22
CA SER A 95 20.44 -14.75 9.70
C SER A 95 21.30 -13.75 10.48
N GLY A 96 21.98 -14.11 11.58
CA GLY A 96 22.44 -13.03 12.48
C GLY A 96 23.65 -13.15 13.38
N ASP A 97 24.35 -14.28 13.51
CA ASP A 97 25.67 -14.26 14.17
C ASP A 97 26.79 -14.15 13.13
N LYS A 98 27.68 -13.16 13.26
CA LYS A 98 28.87 -13.03 12.41
C LYS A 98 29.80 -14.25 12.54
N ALA A 99 29.68 -15.01 13.64
CA ALA A 99 30.41 -16.25 13.86
C ALA A 99 29.80 -17.47 13.12
N LEU A 100 28.55 -17.40 12.68
CA LEU A 100 27.85 -18.51 12.02
C LEU A 100 27.63 -18.16 10.54
N LYS A 101 28.48 -18.69 9.66
CA LYS A 101 28.33 -18.59 8.20
C LYS A 101 27.74 -19.90 7.65
N LEU A 102 26.68 -19.79 6.85
CA LEU A 102 26.24 -20.86 5.97
C LEU A 102 27.25 -21.02 4.81
N VAL A 103 28.04 -22.09 4.87
CA VAL A 103 29.01 -22.43 3.82
C VAL A 103 28.35 -23.44 2.88
N SER A 104 28.24 -23.10 1.60
CA SER A 104 27.82 -24.06 0.58
C SER A 104 28.90 -25.12 0.43
N ASN A 105 28.55 -26.40 0.57
CA ASN A 105 29.50 -27.51 0.43
C ASN A 105 29.76 -27.90 -1.04
N THR A 106 29.62 -26.97 -1.99
CA THR A 106 30.05 -27.21 -3.36
C THR A 106 31.58 -27.05 -3.45
N GLN A 107 32.30 -28.06 -2.96
CA GLN A 107 33.75 -28.23 -3.19
C GLN A 107 34.06 -28.70 -4.62
N TYR A 108 33.36 -28.18 -5.63
CA TYR A 108 33.69 -28.42 -7.04
C TYR A 108 33.50 -27.15 -7.87
N THR A 109 34.25 -26.11 -7.56
CA THR A 109 34.61 -25.08 -8.54
C THR A 109 35.92 -24.43 -8.14
N THR A 110 37.02 -25.03 -8.60
CA THR A 110 38.32 -24.38 -8.78
C THR A 110 38.18 -23.22 -9.75
N VAL A 111 37.73 -22.05 -9.28
CA VAL A 111 38.18 -20.72 -9.72
C VAL A 111 37.85 -19.76 -8.58
N GLN A 112 38.82 -18.92 -8.23
CA GLN A 112 38.69 -17.78 -7.32
C GLN A 112 37.36 -17.03 -7.53
N GLN A 113 36.36 -17.31 -6.68
CA GLN A 113 35.25 -16.41 -6.46
C GLN A 113 35.17 -16.10 -4.97
N PRO A 114 35.04 -14.81 -4.59
CA PRO A 114 34.92 -14.43 -3.20
C PRO A 114 33.58 -14.97 -2.69
N GLU A 115 33.64 -15.71 -1.58
CA GLU A 115 32.51 -16.06 -0.72
C GLU A 115 31.21 -16.37 -1.46
N ALA A 116 31.05 -17.60 -1.94
CA ALA A 116 29.74 -18.14 -2.30
C ALA A 116 28.90 -18.35 -1.04
N THR A 117 28.47 -17.26 -0.41
CA THR A 117 27.33 -17.23 0.49
C THR A 117 26.15 -17.80 -0.29
N ALA A 118 25.55 -18.87 0.22
CA ALA A 118 24.28 -19.36 -0.31
C ALA A 118 23.21 -18.30 -0.01
N TYR A 119 23.10 -17.30 -0.88
CA TYR A 119 22.07 -16.28 -0.81
C TYR A 119 20.73 -16.97 -1.01
N LEU A 120 19.95 -17.12 0.07
CA LEU A 120 18.57 -17.58 -0.03
C LEU A 120 17.80 -16.57 -0.88
N ARG A 121 17.66 -16.85 -2.19
CA ARG A 121 17.01 -15.96 -3.16
C ARG A 121 15.59 -15.60 -2.72
N PHE A 122 14.94 -16.49 -1.97
CA PHE A 122 13.63 -16.27 -1.38
C PHE A 122 13.66 -15.22 -0.26
N GLU A 123 14.65 -15.24 0.64
CA GLU A 123 14.82 -14.22 1.69
C GLU A 123 14.98 -12.83 1.08
N LYS A 124 15.86 -12.70 0.06
CA LYS A 124 16.04 -11.42 -0.63
C LYS A 124 14.74 -10.94 -1.26
N LYS A 125 13.99 -11.82 -1.94
CA LYS A 125 12.69 -11.46 -2.54
C LYS A 125 11.67 -11.05 -1.48
N THR A 126 11.53 -11.82 -0.41
CA THR A 126 10.63 -11.52 0.70
C THR A 126 10.99 -10.20 1.38
N PHE A 127 12.27 -9.92 1.59
CA PHE A 127 12.73 -8.64 2.12
C PHE A 127 12.39 -7.46 1.19
N HIS A 128 12.57 -7.62 -0.14
CA HIS A 128 12.17 -6.60 -1.10
C HIS A 128 10.64 -6.39 -1.08
N TRP A 129 9.85 -7.46 -0.97
CA TRP A 129 8.39 -7.35 -0.85
C TRP A 129 7.97 -6.63 0.42
N ILE A 130 8.59 -6.95 1.57
CA ILE A 130 8.35 -6.23 2.82
C ILE A 130 8.73 -4.76 2.67
N GLN A 131 9.87 -4.45 2.05
CA GLN A 131 10.29 -3.07 1.82
C GLN A 131 9.30 -2.32 0.92
N ASP A 132 8.84 -2.93 -0.17
CA ASP A 132 7.89 -2.29 -1.08
C ASP A 132 6.50 -2.15 -0.45
N PHE A 133 6.09 -3.12 0.36
CA PHE A 133 4.89 -3.05 1.18
C PHE A 133 4.97 -1.91 2.20
N ASN A 134 6.06 -1.82 2.96
CA ASN A 134 6.26 -0.75 3.94
C ASN A 134 6.41 0.63 3.28
N LYS A 135 7.01 0.72 2.10
CA LYS A 135 7.00 1.97 1.30
C LYS A 135 5.58 2.36 0.87
N SER A 136 4.71 1.38 0.66
CA SER A 136 3.32 1.61 0.27
C SER A 136 2.42 2.02 1.45
N ILE A 137 2.81 1.68 2.69
CA ILE A 137 2.09 2.00 3.93
C ILE A 137 2.91 3.02 4.71
N PHE A 138 2.72 4.28 4.36
CA PHE A 138 3.34 5.41 5.07
C PHE A 138 2.31 6.09 5.97
N ALA A 139 2.78 6.64 7.09
CA ALA A 139 1.93 7.39 8.00
C ALA A 139 1.35 8.63 7.30
N LEU A 140 0.04 8.80 7.39
CA LEU A 140 -0.68 9.96 6.90
C LEU A 140 -0.87 10.97 8.03
N LYS A 141 -0.72 12.25 7.71
CA LYS A 141 -1.15 13.33 8.61
C LYS A 141 -2.67 13.44 8.53
N SER A 142 -3.34 13.59 9.66
CA SER A 142 -4.76 13.96 9.65
C SER A 142 -4.90 15.36 9.02
N LEU A 143 -6.04 15.62 8.38
CA LEU A 143 -6.41 16.99 8.02
C LEU A 143 -6.34 17.83 9.29
N ALA A 144 -5.55 18.90 9.26
CA ALA A 144 -5.71 19.93 10.27
C ALA A 144 -7.13 20.47 10.11
N ASP A 145 -7.87 20.59 11.20
CA ASP A 145 -9.01 21.51 11.22
C ASP A 145 -8.41 22.87 10.86
N ASP A 146 -8.68 23.37 9.64
CA ASP A 146 -8.02 24.58 9.15
C ASP A 146 -8.15 25.69 10.21
N GLU A 147 -7.02 26.04 10.82
CA GLU A 147 -6.74 27.42 11.16
C GLU A 147 -7.01 28.17 9.86
N LYS A 148 -8.17 28.83 9.78
CA LYS A 148 -8.58 29.66 8.66
C LYS A 148 -7.37 30.48 8.24
N ILE A 149 -6.65 30.08 7.19
CA ILE A 149 -5.76 30.99 6.51
C ILE A 149 -6.73 32.05 6.04
N PRO A 150 -6.69 33.29 6.58
CA PRO A 150 -7.61 34.30 6.13
C PRO A 150 -7.21 34.53 4.68
N THR A 151 -7.99 33.99 3.74
CA THR A 151 -7.97 34.52 2.39
C THR A 151 -8.32 35.98 2.60
N ILE A 152 -7.33 36.87 2.49
CA ILE A 152 -7.52 38.32 2.60
C ILE A 152 -8.34 38.69 1.35
N ALA A 153 -9.64 38.42 1.40
CA ALA A 153 -10.60 38.92 0.46
C ALA A 153 -10.65 40.41 0.76
N TYR A 154 -10.13 41.21 -0.16
CA TYR A 154 -10.22 42.65 -0.07
C TYR A 154 -11.70 43.05 0.01
N TYR A 155 -12.14 43.37 1.22
CA TYR A 155 -13.51 43.79 1.48
C TYR A 155 -13.61 45.28 1.20
N ASN A 156 -14.14 45.63 0.02
CA ASN A 156 -14.42 47.01 -0.33
C ASN A 156 -15.89 47.34 -0.01
N LYS A 157 -16.11 47.94 1.17
CA LYS A 157 -17.44 48.35 1.64
C LYS A 157 -18.17 49.25 0.63
N PHE A 158 -17.44 50.12 -0.07
CA PHE A 158 -18.02 51.02 -1.07
C PHE A 158 -18.57 50.28 -2.29
N ILE A 159 -17.86 49.24 -2.77
CA ILE A 159 -18.35 48.40 -3.86
C ILE A 159 -19.61 47.65 -3.44
N GLU A 160 -19.67 47.14 -2.21
CA GLU A 160 -20.82 46.41 -1.71
C GLU A 160 -22.06 47.31 -1.55
N GLU A 161 -21.91 48.51 -0.98
CA GLU A 161 -22.99 49.50 -0.91
C GLU A 161 -23.52 49.87 -2.31
N LYS A 162 -22.62 50.01 -3.28
CA LYS A 162 -22.99 50.27 -4.68
C LYS A 162 -23.78 49.11 -5.30
N ILE A 163 -23.35 47.86 -5.07
CA ILE A 163 -24.08 46.66 -5.53
C ILE A 163 -25.47 46.59 -4.89
N LEU A 164 -25.57 46.77 -3.57
CA LEU A 164 -26.83 46.74 -2.83
C LEU A 164 -27.81 47.82 -3.31
N SER A 165 -27.32 49.04 -3.55
CA SER A 165 -28.16 50.14 -4.08
C SER A 165 -28.70 49.84 -5.48
N ALA A 166 -27.88 49.26 -6.37
CA ALA A 166 -28.29 48.90 -7.71
C ALA A 166 -29.33 47.76 -7.72
N ILE A 167 -29.12 46.75 -6.86
CA ILE A 167 -30.07 45.64 -6.68
C ILE A 167 -31.42 46.16 -6.16
N ALA A 168 -31.41 47.07 -5.19
CA ALA A 168 -32.63 47.69 -4.65
C ALA A 168 -33.40 48.52 -5.69
N SER A 169 -32.69 49.11 -6.66
CA SER A 169 -33.29 49.90 -7.73
C SER A 169 -33.79 49.08 -8.94
N THR A 170 -33.44 47.80 -9.02
CA THR A 170 -33.87 46.92 -10.12
C THR A 170 -35.28 46.40 -9.83
N SER A 171 -36.23 46.60 -10.75
CA SER A 171 -37.63 46.16 -10.57
C SER A 171 -37.74 44.64 -10.41
N ARG A 172 -38.67 44.18 -9.57
CA ARG A 172 -38.90 42.74 -9.28
C ARG A 172 -39.37 41.92 -10.48
N ASP A 173 -40.00 42.56 -11.46
CA ASP A 173 -40.69 41.86 -12.56
C ASP A 173 -39.79 41.56 -13.79
N ASP A 174 -38.54 42.07 -13.83
CA ASP A 174 -37.60 41.95 -14.98
C ASP A 174 -36.20 41.44 -14.55
N ALA A 175 -36.13 40.81 -13.36
CA ALA A 175 -34.90 40.50 -12.64
C ALA A 175 -34.20 39.21 -13.12
N SER A 176 -33.87 39.11 -14.41
CA SER A 176 -32.91 38.09 -14.88
C SER A 176 -31.53 38.34 -14.28
N VAL A 177 -30.72 37.30 -14.07
CA VAL A 177 -29.32 37.49 -13.61
C VAL A 177 -28.57 38.51 -14.48
N LYS A 178 -28.81 38.48 -15.79
CA LYS A 178 -28.18 39.39 -16.75
C LYS A 178 -28.51 40.87 -16.49
N SER A 179 -29.78 41.20 -16.18
CA SER A 179 -30.18 42.60 -15.97
C SER A 179 -29.49 43.23 -14.76
N ILE A 180 -29.11 42.43 -13.75
CA ILE A 180 -28.31 42.88 -12.59
C ILE A 180 -26.86 43.21 -13.00
N TYR A 181 -26.27 42.44 -13.92
CA TYR A 181 -24.92 42.73 -14.42
C TYR A 181 -24.91 43.95 -15.35
N ASP A 182 -25.97 44.10 -16.16
CA ASP A 182 -26.13 45.22 -17.08
C ASP A 182 -26.38 46.54 -16.31
N SER A 183 -27.17 46.53 -15.22
CA SER A 183 -27.44 47.74 -14.41
C SER A 183 -26.20 48.31 -13.73
N LEU A 184 -25.18 47.48 -13.51
CA LEU A 184 -23.90 47.85 -12.91
C LEU A 184 -22.79 48.07 -13.97
N ASP A 185 -23.13 48.08 -15.26
CA ASP A 185 -22.20 48.26 -16.39
C ASP A 185 -21.02 47.26 -16.33
N VAL A 186 -21.23 46.06 -15.79
CA VAL A 186 -20.12 45.13 -15.43
C VAL A 186 -19.32 44.69 -16.65
N PHE A 187 -19.97 44.42 -17.78
CA PHE A 187 -19.30 44.03 -19.03
C PHE A 187 -18.44 45.17 -19.59
N ARG A 188 -18.98 46.38 -19.61
CA ARG A 188 -18.26 47.59 -20.02
C ARG A 188 -17.08 47.89 -19.08
N ASN A 189 -17.25 47.66 -17.78
CA ASN A 189 -16.18 47.81 -16.79
C ASN A 189 -15.05 46.79 -17.02
N HIS A 190 -15.39 45.56 -17.42
CA HIS A 190 -14.41 44.54 -17.76
C HIS A 190 -13.63 44.88 -19.03
N GLU A 191 -14.29 45.34 -20.09
CA GLU A 191 -13.62 45.80 -21.32
C GLU A 191 -12.66 46.96 -21.05
N LYS A 192 -13.06 47.94 -20.24
CA LYS A 192 -12.19 49.06 -19.84
C LYS A 192 -10.96 48.61 -19.07
N LYS A 193 -11.08 47.54 -18.26
CA LYS A 193 -9.97 46.94 -17.51
C LYS A 193 -9.00 46.20 -18.43
N LEU A 194 -9.48 45.53 -19.47
CA LEU A 194 -8.61 44.83 -20.44
C LEU A 194 -7.86 45.79 -21.35
N ASN A 195 -8.44 46.96 -21.65
CA ASN A 195 -7.84 47.95 -22.54
C ASN A 195 -6.86 48.92 -21.84
N ASP A 196 -6.45 48.66 -20.59
CA ASP A 196 -5.50 49.46 -19.77
C ASP A 196 -5.75 50.99 -19.76
N SER A 197 -6.98 51.41 -20.05
CA SER A 197 -7.35 52.81 -20.29
C SER A 197 -7.58 53.65 -19.02
N LEU A 198 -7.36 53.08 -17.83
CA LEU A 198 -7.80 53.67 -16.56
C LEU A 198 -6.67 53.74 -15.53
N HIS A 199 -6.69 54.82 -14.73
CA HIS A 199 -5.78 54.95 -13.60
C HIS A 199 -6.15 53.97 -12.47
N GLN A 200 -5.14 53.54 -11.70
CA GLN A 200 -5.29 52.56 -10.60
C GLN A 200 -6.36 52.93 -9.55
N SER A 201 -6.60 54.23 -9.34
CA SER A 201 -7.64 54.78 -8.45
C SER A 201 -9.06 54.68 -8.99
N GLU A 202 -9.23 54.63 -10.32
CA GLU A 202 -10.53 54.45 -10.97
C GLU A 202 -10.91 52.97 -10.97
N LEU A 203 -9.93 52.08 -11.15
CA LEU A 203 -10.09 50.63 -11.08
C LEU A 203 -10.55 50.14 -9.68
N THR A 204 -10.12 50.79 -8.61
CA THR A 204 -10.48 50.40 -7.22
C THR A 204 -11.96 50.59 -6.86
N ASN A 205 -12.70 51.42 -7.61
CA ASN A 205 -14.11 51.74 -7.35
C ASN A 205 -15.08 51.15 -8.39
N MET A 206 -14.57 50.35 -9.33
CA MET A 206 -15.38 49.72 -10.36
C MET A 206 -15.90 48.36 -9.90
N VAL A 207 -17.20 48.12 -10.15
CA VAL A 207 -17.79 46.81 -9.96
C VAL A 207 -17.38 45.94 -11.14
N THR A 208 -16.54 44.93 -10.88
CA THR A 208 -16.14 43.93 -11.88
C THR A 208 -17.01 42.68 -11.77
N PHE A 209 -16.91 41.82 -12.78
CA PHE A 209 -17.61 40.54 -12.82
C PHE A 209 -17.36 39.71 -11.55
N ASP A 210 -16.09 39.55 -11.15
CA ASP A 210 -15.71 38.86 -9.91
C ASP A 210 -16.44 39.37 -8.66
N HIS A 211 -16.50 40.70 -8.48
CA HIS A 211 -17.10 41.31 -7.29
C HIS A 211 -18.61 41.04 -7.23
N LEU A 212 -19.30 41.26 -8.34
CA LEU A 212 -20.75 41.05 -8.41
C LEU A 212 -21.10 39.57 -8.28
N SER A 213 -20.40 38.68 -8.99
CA SER A 213 -20.61 37.24 -8.90
C SER A 213 -20.40 36.72 -7.47
N LEU A 214 -19.32 37.14 -6.79
CA LEU A 214 -19.08 36.73 -5.40
C LEU A 214 -20.14 37.25 -4.43
N HIS A 215 -20.59 38.50 -4.61
CA HIS A 215 -21.64 39.07 -3.78
C HIS A 215 -22.97 38.33 -3.97
N LEU A 216 -23.38 38.10 -5.22
CA LEU A 216 -24.59 37.34 -5.53
C LEU A 216 -24.51 35.91 -5.01
N LEU A 217 -23.37 35.23 -5.17
CA LEU A 217 -23.17 33.87 -4.64
C LEU A 217 -23.30 33.83 -3.12
N ARG A 218 -22.72 34.80 -2.39
CA ARG A 218 -22.84 34.90 -0.93
C ARG A 218 -24.29 35.10 -0.51
N ASN A 219 -25.03 35.94 -1.23
CA ASN A 219 -26.44 36.19 -0.95
C ASN A 219 -27.29 34.95 -1.23
N SER A 220 -27.14 34.31 -2.38
CA SER A 220 -27.85 33.06 -2.75
C SER A 220 -27.56 31.92 -1.79
N ILE A 221 -26.34 31.83 -1.24
CA ILE A 221 -25.96 30.83 -0.24
C ILE A 221 -26.62 31.15 1.12
N SER A 222 -26.58 32.42 1.54
CA SER A 222 -27.10 32.85 2.84
C SER A 222 -28.63 32.76 2.89
N SER A 223 -29.33 33.13 1.80
CA SER A 223 -30.79 33.03 1.70
C SER A 223 -31.30 31.59 1.74
N ASN A 224 -30.53 30.65 1.18
CA ASN A 224 -30.84 29.23 1.21
C ASN A 224 -30.52 28.55 2.56
N ALA A 225 -29.63 29.14 3.37
CA ALA A 225 -29.27 28.61 4.70
C ALA A 225 -30.24 29.08 5.80
N HIS A 226 -30.76 30.31 5.70
CA HIS A 226 -31.76 30.86 6.62
C HIS A 226 -32.78 31.69 5.84
N PRO A 227 -33.95 31.12 5.49
CA PRO A 227 -35.04 31.89 4.89
C PRO A 227 -35.66 32.77 5.97
N THR A 228 -35.01 33.89 6.27
CA THR A 228 -35.59 34.94 7.11
C THR A 228 -36.22 35.98 6.21
N GLU A 229 -37.54 36.13 6.34
CA GLU A 229 -38.39 37.07 5.60
C GLU A 229 -37.99 38.56 5.77
N ALA A 230 -36.96 38.85 6.56
CA ALA A 230 -36.52 40.20 6.91
C ALA A 230 -35.51 40.82 5.94
N SER A 231 -34.95 40.06 5.00
CA SER A 231 -34.00 40.60 4.00
C SER A 231 -34.73 40.84 2.68
N GLY A 232 -35.23 42.06 2.45
CA GLY A 232 -35.94 42.46 1.23
C GLY A 232 -35.10 42.44 -0.07
N GLY A 233 -34.04 41.63 -0.15
CA GLY A 233 -33.16 41.51 -1.31
C GLY A 233 -33.70 40.54 -2.36
N HIS A 234 -33.43 40.83 -3.62
CA HIS A 234 -33.66 39.91 -4.74
C HIS A 234 -32.95 38.58 -4.50
N VAL A 235 -33.72 37.49 -4.39
CA VAL A 235 -33.16 36.14 -4.26
C VAL A 235 -32.92 35.60 -5.66
N VAL A 236 -31.66 35.64 -6.10
CA VAL A 236 -31.24 34.98 -7.33
C VAL A 236 -31.06 33.49 -7.04
N ASP A 237 -31.69 32.64 -7.86
CA ASP A 237 -31.51 31.20 -7.76
C ASP A 237 -30.05 30.81 -8.05
N LEU A 238 -29.51 29.88 -7.24
CA LEU A 238 -28.10 29.50 -7.33
C LEU A 238 -27.78 28.79 -8.66
N ILE A 239 -28.72 28.01 -9.20
CA ILE A 239 -28.50 27.28 -10.46
C ILE A 239 -28.45 28.26 -11.63
N GLU A 240 -29.37 29.23 -11.66
CA GLU A 240 -29.37 30.30 -12.67
C GLU A 240 -28.06 31.09 -12.63
N LEU A 241 -27.62 31.49 -11.42
CA LEU A 241 -26.38 32.24 -11.22
C LEU A 241 -25.15 31.45 -11.64
N LEU A 242 -25.03 30.17 -11.26
CA LEU A 242 -23.90 29.33 -11.65
C LEU A 242 -23.85 29.12 -13.16
N THR A 243 -25.00 28.92 -13.81
CA THR A 243 -25.08 28.75 -15.27
C THR A 243 -24.67 30.03 -16.00
N PHE A 244 -25.05 31.20 -15.46
CA PHE A 244 -24.65 32.49 -15.99
C PHE A 244 -23.14 32.75 -15.84
N ILE A 245 -22.57 32.47 -14.66
CA ILE A 245 -21.12 32.58 -14.43
C ILE A 245 -20.37 31.60 -15.32
N GLU A 246 -20.84 30.35 -15.43
CA GLU A 246 -20.27 29.33 -16.30
C GLU A 246 -20.15 29.83 -17.75
N SER A 247 -21.18 30.49 -18.27
CA SER A 247 -21.22 31.04 -19.63
C SER A 247 -20.23 32.21 -19.84
N ASN A 248 -19.83 32.88 -18.75
CA ASN A 248 -19.01 34.09 -18.77
C ASN A 248 -17.65 33.93 -18.05
N LEU A 249 -17.18 32.69 -17.85
CA LEU A 249 -15.95 32.39 -17.11
C LEU A 249 -14.69 33.11 -17.61
N THR A 250 -14.64 33.49 -18.88
CA THR A 250 -13.53 34.25 -19.46
C THR A 250 -13.38 35.64 -18.86
N LEU A 251 -14.44 36.19 -18.27
CA LEU A 251 -14.44 37.50 -17.60
C LEU A 251 -13.95 37.42 -16.15
N CYS A 252 -13.82 36.22 -15.60
CA CYS A 252 -13.42 36.01 -14.22
C CYS A 252 -11.90 36.06 -14.07
N SER A 253 -11.41 36.76 -13.05
CA SER A 253 -10.01 36.65 -12.66
C SER A 253 -9.78 35.40 -11.83
N TYR A 254 -8.63 34.75 -12.03
CA TYR A 254 -8.30 33.51 -11.34
C TYR A 254 -8.22 33.68 -9.80
N LYS A 255 -7.38 34.62 -9.34
CA LYS A 255 -7.09 34.80 -7.91
C LYS A 255 -8.22 35.47 -7.13
N ASN A 256 -8.90 36.44 -7.73
CA ASN A 256 -9.89 37.26 -7.01
C ASN A 256 -11.34 36.87 -7.34
N GLY A 257 -11.57 36.06 -8.37
CA GLY A 257 -12.88 35.53 -8.75
C GLY A 257 -12.97 34.04 -8.51
N ILE A 258 -12.36 33.25 -9.41
CA ILE A 258 -12.54 31.79 -9.48
C ILE A 258 -12.18 31.08 -8.17
N LEU A 259 -10.99 31.32 -7.61
CA LEU A 259 -10.58 30.62 -6.40
C LEU A 259 -11.48 30.95 -5.20
N PRO A 260 -11.79 32.24 -4.90
CA PRO A 260 -12.78 32.59 -3.87
C PRO A 260 -14.17 32.02 -4.12
N MET A 261 -14.63 31.92 -5.38
CA MET A 261 -15.92 31.31 -5.69
C MET A 261 -15.93 29.82 -5.33
N LEU A 262 -14.85 29.09 -5.67
CA LEU A 262 -14.71 27.68 -5.29
C LEU A 262 -14.61 27.50 -3.76
N GLU A 263 -13.87 28.36 -3.08
CA GLU A 263 -13.76 28.36 -1.61
C GLU A 263 -15.09 28.65 -0.90
N LEU A 264 -16.02 29.34 -1.57
CA LEU A 264 -17.38 29.58 -1.07
C LEU A 264 -18.34 28.42 -1.38
N LEU A 265 -18.31 27.93 -2.63
CA LEU A 265 -19.24 26.92 -3.14
C LEU A 265 -18.98 25.53 -2.56
N ILE A 266 -17.72 25.11 -2.44
CA ILE A 266 -17.36 23.76 -1.98
C ILE A 266 -17.85 23.51 -0.54
N PRO A 267 -17.58 24.39 0.45
CA PRO A 267 -18.11 24.20 1.80
C PRO A 267 -19.63 24.23 1.85
N TYR A 268 -20.28 25.09 1.07
CA TYR A 268 -21.73 25.19 1.02
C TYR A 268 -22.38 23.89 0.52
N LEU A 269 -21.92 23.35 -0.61
CA LEU A 269 -22.45 22.12 -1.21
C LEU A 269 -22.13 20.87 -0.36
N HIS A 270 -21.02 20.90 0.38
CA HIS A 270 -20.69 19.83 1.33
C HIS A 270 -21.64 19.83 2.55
N SER A 271 -22.02 21.01 3.04
CA SER A 271 -22.96 21.13 4.17
C SER A 271 -24.40 20.84 3.77
N ASN A 272 -24.83 21.24 2.57
CA ASN A 272 -26.19 21.06 2.07
C ASN A 272 -26.28 19.84 1.14
N ASN A 273 -26.56 18.67 1.73
CA ASN A 273 -26.47 17.39 1.02
C ASN A 273 -27.64 17.05 0.09
N ASP A 274 -28.74 17.79 0.14
CA ASP A 274 -30.03 17.33 -0.39
C ASP A 274 -30.39 17.83 -1.80
N ASP A 275 -29.53 18.59 -2.48
CA ASP A 275 -29.86 19.20 -3.77
C ASP A 275 -28.96 18.67 -4.92
N SER A 276 -29.40 17.59 -5.55
CA SER A 276 -28.70 16.94 -6.67
C SER A 276 -28.52 17.89 -7.87
N LEU A 277 -29.52 18.72 -8.17
CA LEU A 277 -29.46 19.66 -9.31
C LEU A 277 -28.39 20.74 -9.11
N LYS A 278 -28.23 21.25 -7.89
CA LYS A 278 -27.13 22.18 -7.55
C LYS A 278 -25.76 21.52 -7.71
N ARG A 279 -25.64 20.25 -7.31
CA ARG A 279 -24.38 19.48 -7.46
C ARG A 279 -24.03 19.23 -8.91
N ASP A 280 -25.00 18.80 -9.73
CA ASP A 280 -24.78 18.57 -11.16
C ASP A 280 -24.37 19.87 -11.89
N THR A 281 -25.02 20.98 -11.53
CA THR A 281 -24.69 22.31 -12.07
C THR A 281 -23.28 22.72 -11.65
N PHE A 282 -22.93 22.54 -10.38
CA PHE A 282 -21.58 22.80 -9.89
C PHE A 282 -20.54 21.91 -10.58
N ASP A 283 -20.85 20.65 -10.87
CA ASP A 283 -19.94 19.72 -11.53
C ASP A 283 -19.60 20.16 -12.96
N ARG A 284 -20.59 20.65 -13.72
CA ARG A 284 -20.37 21.24 -15.05
C ARG A 284 -19.52 22.51 -14.96
N PHE A 285 -19.88 23.40 -14.04
CA PHE A 285 -19.14 24.62 -13.77
C PHE A 285 -17.67 24.32 -13.43
N TYR A 286 -17.43 23.36 -12.52
CA TYR A 286 -16.10 22.98 -12.07
C TYR A 286 -15.25 22.38 -13.20
N GLU A 287 -15.79 21.49 -14.05
CA GLU A 287 -15.04 20.97 -15.21
C GLU A 287 -14.61 22.09 -16.17
N LYS A 288 -15.51 23.05 -16.43
CA LYS A 288 -15.19 24.19 -17.28
C LYS A 288 -14.12 25.08 -16.64
N VAL A 289 -14.21 25.31 -15.34
CA VAL A 289 -13.19 26.03 -14.56
C VAL A 289 -11.83 25.32 -14.64
N VAL A 290 -11.76 24.00 -14.45
CA VAL A 290 -10.49 23.26 -14.52
C VAL A 290 -9.91 23.26 -15.93
N THR A 291 -10.76 23.28 -16.96
CA THR A 291 -10.35 23.36 -18.36
C THR A 291 -9.71 24.72 -18.68
N LEU A 292 -10.32 25.82 -18.24
CA LEU A 292 -9.84 27.18 -18.48
C LEU A 292 -8.71 27.59 -17.52
N PHE A 293 -8.75 27.11 -16.29
CA PHE A 293 -7.82 27.44 -15.21
C PHE A 293 -7.28 26.16 -14.53
N PRO A 294 -6.36 25.41 -15.17
CA PRO A 294 -5.85 24.14 -14.63
C PRO A 294 -5.19 24.25 -13.25
N LYS A 295 -4.69 25.44 -12.91
CA LYS A 295 -4.10 25.76 -11.60
C LYS A 295 -5.10 25.67 -10.44
N ALA A 296 -6.40 25.83 -10.71
CA ALA A 296 -7.45 25.80 -9.69
C ALA A 296 -7.39 24.54 -8.82
N LYS A 297 -7.07 23.40 -9.44
CA LYS A 297 -6.95 22.12 -8.72
C LYS A 297 -5.77 22.09 -7.73
N ALA A 298 -4.69 22.80 -8.02
CA ALA A 298 -3.47 22.78 -7.20
C ALA A 298 -3.52 23.80 -6.06
N ASP A 299 -4.22 24.92 -6.26
CA ASP A 299 -4.24 26.03 -5.29
C ASP A 299 -5.39 25.91 -4.27
N LEU A 300 -6.31 24.95 -4.43
CA LEU A 300 -7.34 24.66 -3.43
C LEU A 300 -6.71 24.15 -2.11
N SER A 301 -7.26 24.61 -0.98
CA SER A 301 -6.87 24.11 0.34
C SER A 301 -7.13 22.61 0.48
N LEU A 302 -6.36 21.93 1.33
CA LEU A 302 -6.48 20.48 1.56
C LEU A 302 -7.88 20.08 2.02
N THR A 303 -8.49 20.89 2.89
CA THR A 303 -9.86 20.71 3.37
C THR A 303 -10.88 20.88 2.26
N ASN A 304 -10.72 21.86 1.37
CA ASN A 304 -11.63 22.03 0.23
C ASN A 304 -11.43 20.92 -0.80
N MET A 305 -10.21 20.40 -0.96
CA MET A 305 -9.96 19.20 -1.77
C MET A 305 -10.68 17.98 -1.19
N ASP A 306 -10.64 17.77 0.12
CA ASP A 306 -11.37 16.67 0.77
C ASP A 306 -12.89 16.80 0.58
N LYS A 307 -13.45 17.98 0.86
CA LYS A 307 -14.88 18.27 0.66
C LYS A 307 -15.31 18.10 -0.78
N LEU A 308 -14.47 18.53 -1.74
CA LEU A 308 -14.72 18.35 -3.17
C LEU A 308 -14.69 16.88 -3.56
N ALA A 309 -13.79 16.07 -2.98
CA ALA A 309 -13.78 14.64 -3.20
C ALA A 309 -15.08 14.00 -2.71
N TYR A 310 -15.55 14.36 -1.51
CA TYR A 310 -16.84 13.92 -0.99
C TYR A 310 -17.99 14.28 -1.93
N ILE A 311 -18.11 15.56 -2.31
CA ILE A 311 -19.16 16.01 -3.26
C ILE A 311 -19.09 15.23 -4.57
N SER A 312 -17.88 14.93 -5.07
CA SER A 312 -17.70 14.18 -6.32
C SER A 312 -18.15 12.72 -6.20
N PHE A 313 -18.03 12.09 -5.03
CA PHE A 313 -18.57 10.73 -4.83
C PHE A 313 -20.10 10.76 -4.79
N GLU A 314 -20.66 11.75 -4.10
CA GLU A 314 -22.10 11.94 -3.99
C GLU A 314 -22.78 12.31 -5.32
N SER A 315 -22.09 13.04 -6.20
CA SER A 315 -22.56 13.34 -7.56
C SER A 315 -22.25 12.24 -8.58
N SER A 316 -21.83 11.05 -8.12
CA SER A 316 -21.45 9.92 -8.98
C SER A 316 -20.27 10.20 -9.93
N ASN A 317 -19.45 11.22 -9.67
CA ASN A 317 -18.21 11.49 -10.40
C ASN A 317 -16.98 10.88 -9.70
N ILE A 318 -16.97 9.54 -9.66
CA ILE A 318 -15.96 8.75 -8.93
C ILE A 318 -14.56 9.01 -9.45
N ARG A 319 -14.39 9.11 -10.77
CA ARG A 319 -13.06 9.30 -11.38
C ARG A 319 -12.42 10.58 -10.84
N ARG A 320 -13.20 11.64 -10.66
CA ARG A 320 -12.71 12.90 -10.08
C ARG A 320 -12.40 12.73 -8.60
N GLY A 321 -13.35 12.19 -7.82
CA GLY A 321 -13.17 11.93 -6.38
C GLY A 321 -11.92 11.10 -6.09
N SER A 322 -11.80 9.94 -6.73
CA SER A 322 -10.64 9.04 -6.64
C SER A 322 -9.32 9.73 -7.02
N LYS A 323 -9.31 10.56 -8.08
CA LYS A 323 -8.12 11.32 -8.47
C LYS A 323 -7.74 12.38 -7.43
N ILE A 324 -8.70 13.00 -6.75
CA ILE A 324 -8.45 13.96 -5.67
C ILE A 324 -7.91 13.24 -4.45
N VAL A 325 -8.56 12.17 -3.98
CA VAL A 325 -8.10 11.35 -2.84
C VAL A 325 -6.70 10.81 -3.08
N LYS A 326 -6.42 10.27 -4.28
CA LYS A 326 -5.06 9.82 -4.65
C LYS A 326 -4.03 10.95 -4.62
N THR A 327 -4.44 12.18 -4.94
CA THR A 327 -3.57 13.36 -4.84
C THR A 327 -3.26 13.69 -3.38
N LEU A 328 -4.28 13.71 -2.51
CA LEU A 328 -4.14 13.93 -1.06
C LEU A 328 -3.20 12.90 -0.42
N ILE A 329 -3.40 11.61 -0.72
CA ILE A 329 -2.58 10.51 -0.18
C ILE A 329 -1.16 10.53 -0.72
N LYS A 330 -1.00 10.48 -2.06
CA LYS A 330 0.32 10.20 -2.66
C LYS A 330 1.23 11.43 -2.68
N ARG A 331 0.68 12.61 -2.95
CA ARG A 331 1.46 13.85 -3.10
C ARG A 331 1.53 14.65 -1.81
N GLN A 332 0.40 14.83 -1.14
CA GLN A 332 0.33 15.69 0.04
C GLN A 332 0.53 14.92 1.36
N LYS A 333 0.45 13.58 1.34
CA LYS A 333 0.65 12.70 2.52
C LYS A 333 -0.35 12.99 3.64
N VAL A 334 -1.58 13.32 3.26
CA VAL A 334 -2.69 13.66 4.16
C VAL A 334 -3.81 12.64 4.02
N ALA A 335 -4.37 12.21 5.15
CA ALA A 335 -5.59 11.40 5.20
C ALA A 335 -6.79 12.29 4.92
N THR A 336 -7.78 11.75 4.20
CA THR A 336 -9.06 12.44 3.94
C THR A 336 -9.83 12.66 5.26
N SER A 337 -11.07 13.12 5.20
CA SER A 337 -11.99 12.92 6.32
C SER A 337 -12.52 11.48 6.32
N LYS A 338 -12.93 10.99 7.49
CA LYS A 338 -13.52 9.65 7.60
C LYS A 338 -14.78 9.53 6.74
N ARG A 339 -15.56 10.62 6.63
CA ARG A 339 -16.76 10.68 5.78
C ARG A 339 -16.42 10.47 4.31
N THR A 340 -15.44 11.20 3.77
CA THR A 340 -14.97 11.04 2.38
C THR A 340 -14.45 9.62 2.12
N TYR A 341 -13.72 9.05 3.08
CA TYR A 341 -13.22 7.67 2.98
C TYR A 341 -14.35 6.64 2.92
N LEU A 342 -15.35 6.76 3.79
CA LEU A 342 -16.51 5.86 3.78
C LEU A 342 -17.30 5.94 2.47
N SER A 343 -17.52 7.15 1.93
CA SER A 343 -18.18 7.33 0.63
C SER A 343 -17.41 6.68 -0.52
N LEU A 344 -16.07 6.76 -0.50
CA LEU A 344 -15.22 6.05 -1.44
C LEU A 344 -15.44 4.53 -1.32
N LEU A 345 -15.41 3.97 -0.11
CA LEU A 345 -15.60 2.54 0.10
C LEU A 345 -16.98 2.06 -0.33
N GLN A 346 -18.05 2.78 0.03
CA GLN A 346 -19.43 2.45 -0.35
C GLN A 346 -19.58 2.32 -1.86
N PHE A 347 -19.00 3.26 -2.61
CA PHE A 347 -19.01 3.20 -4.06
C PHE A 347 -18.33 1.93 -4.58
N TYR A 348 -17.13 1.62 -4.07
CA TYR A 348 -16.40 0.43 -4.51
C TYR A 348 -17.10 -0.87 -4.12
N VAL A 349 -17.76 -0.93 -2.96
CA VAL A 349 -18.60 -2.07 -2.57
C VAL A 349 -19.72 -2.25 -3.59
N TYR A 350 -20.45 -1.19 -3.93
CA TYR A 350 -21.52 -1.22 -4.93
C TYR A 350 -21.03 -1.69 -6.30
N GLU A 351 -19.99 -1.05 -6.84
CA GLU A 351 -19.44 -1.38 -8.18
C GLU A 351 -18.87 -2.80 -8.24
N SER A 352 -18.28 -3.28 -7.13
CA SER A 352 -17.71 -4.62 -7.06
C SER A 352 -18.74 -5.75 -6.97
N ASN A 353 -19.99 -5.46 -6.60
CA ASN A 353 -21.03 -6.47 -6.43
C ASN A 353 -21.57 -7.02 -7.76
N GLU A 354 -21.39 -6.30 -8.86
CA GLU A 354 -21.81 -6.74 -10.20
C GLU A 354 -20.76 -7.63 -10.89
N LEU A 355 -19.58 -7.78 -10.30
CA LEU A 355 -18.46 -8.51 -10.90
C LEU A 355 -18.44 -9.99 -10.50
N SER A 356 -17.87 -10.84 -11.37
CA SER A 356 -17.54 -12.22 -11.03
C SER A 356 -16.54 -12.30 -9.87
N LYS A 357 -16.47 -13.42 -9.14
CA LYS A 357 -15.59 -13.57 -7.96
C LYS A 357 -14.12 -13.20 -8.23
N GLU A 358 -13.55 -13.64 -9.34
CA GLU A 358 -12.15 -13.35 -9.72
C GLU A 358 -11.96 -11.90 -10.19
N ALA A 359 -12.90 -11.36 -10.96
CA ALA A 359 -12.87 -9.97 -11.41
C ALA A 359 -13.03 -9.01 -10.22
N LYS A 360 -13.94 -9.33 -9.30
CA LYS A 360 -14.15 -8.64 -8.02
C LYS A 360 -12.86 -8.59 -7.22
N ARG A 361 -12.21 -9.74 -7.00
CA ARG A 361 -10.92 -9.81 -6.30
C ARG A 361 -9.87 -8.92 -6.95
N THR A 362 -9.70 -9.02 -8.27
CA THR A 362 -8.69 -8.25 -9.00
C THR A 362 -8.95 -6.75 -8.90
N SER A 363 -10.20 -6.33 -9.08
CA SER A 363 -10.62 -4.93 -8.98
C SER A 363 -10.33 -4.36 -7.59
N ILE A 364 -10.73 -5.09 -6.53
CA ILE A 364 -10.50 -4.66 -5.15
C ILE A 364 -9.00 -4.57 -4.84
N LEU A 365 -8.19 -5.55 -5.26
CA LEU A 365 -6.75 -5.51 -5.03
C LEU A 365 -6.08 -4.32 -5.75
N GLN A 366 -6.52 -4.01 -6.97
CA GLN A 366 -6.05 -2.82 -7.70
C GLN A 366 -6.45 -1.53 -6.99
N PHE A 367 -7.69 -1.42 -6.54
CA PHE A 367 -8.16 -0.29 -5.73
C PHE A 367 -7.29 -0.15 -4.47
N MET A 368 -7.20 -1.20 -3.66
CA MET A 368 -6.46 -1.18 -2.39
C MET A 368 -4.99 -0.80 -2.57
N SER A 369 -4.37 -1.10 -3.71
CA SER A 369 -2.99 -0.70 -3.99
C SER A 369 -2.73 0.81 -3.85
N ASP A 370 -3.73 1.64 -4.16
CA ASP A 370 -3.64 3.10 -4.09
C ASP A 370 -4.07 3.66 -2.73
N TYR A 371 -4.96 2.97 -2.02
CA TYR A 371 -5.63 3.48 -0.80
C TYR A 371 -5.26 2.75 0.49
N LYS A 372 -4.36 1.75 0.43
CA LYS A 372 -3.76 1.09 1.61
C LYS A 372 -3.40 2.05 2.74
N PRO A 373 -2.71 3.20 2.52
CA PRO A 373 -2.44 4.16 3.59
C PRO A 373 -3.66 4.63 4.38
N LEU A 374 -4.83 4.80 3.74
CA LEU A 374 -6.06 5.19 4.43
C LEU A 374 -6.60 4.05 5.30
N LEU A 375 -6.58 2.82 4.78
CA LEU A 375 -7.00 1.64 5.56
C LEU A 375 -6.15 1.49 6.83
N PHE A 376 -4.83 1.66 6.73
CA PHE A 376 -3.95 1.59 7.90
C PHE A 376 -4.09 2.80 8.83
N HIS A 377 -4.52 3.96 8.31
CA HIS A 377 -4.75 5.16 9.12
C HIS A 377 -6.04 5.08 9.94
N TYR A 378 -7.15 4.61 9.35
CA TYR A 378 -8.44 4.51 10.03
C TYR A 378 -8.69 3.16 10.70
N GLY A 379 -7.95 2.13 10.31
CA GLY A 379 -8.23 0.75 10.70
C GLY A 379 -9.31 0.10 9.84
N ILE A 380 -9.70 -1.12 10.22
CA ILE A 380 -10.80 -1.85 9.59
C ILE A 380 -12.11 -1.46 10.25
N ASP A 381 -13.04 -0.97 9.45
CA ASP A 381 -14.46 -0.85 9.77
C ASP A 381 -15.30 -1.88 8.99
N GLU A 382 -16.61 -1.90 9.26
CA GLU A 382 -17.55 -2.84 8.62
C GLU A 382 -17.48 -2.78 7.09
N LEU A 383 -17.49 -1.58 6.50
CA LEU A 383 -17.41 -1.40 5.06
C LEU A 383 -16.08 -1.88 4.46
N SER A 384 -14.97 -1.61 5.15
CA SER A 384 -13.65 -2.11 4.76
C SER A 384 -13.58 -3.63 4.83
N PHE A 385 -14.18 -4.23 5.86
CA PHE A 385 -14.26 -5.68 6.02
C PHE A 385 -15.07 -6.32 4.89
N GLU A 386 -16.25 -5.77 4.58
CA GLU A 386 -17.09 -6.20 3.44
C GLU A 386 -16.34 -6.14 2.11
N LEU A 387 -15.52 -5.10 1.93
CA LEU A 387 -14.72 -4.95 0.72
C LEU A 387 -13.54 -5.94 0.68
N ILE A 388 -12.89 -6.23 1.81
CA ILE A 388 -11.68 -7.06 1.84
C ILE A 388 -12.01 -8.56 1.84
N LYS A 389 -13.08 -8.99 2.50
CA LYS A 389 -13.42 -10.41 2.66
C LYS A 389 -13.42 -11.24 1.36
N PRO A 390 -13.91 -10.74 0.20
CA PRO A 390 -13.91 -11.49 -1.05
C PRO A 390 -12.51 -11.68 -1.66
N THR A 391 -11.51 -10.93 -1.18
CA THR A 391 -10.12 -11.01 -1.67
C THR A 391 -9.31 -12.11 -0.99
N ILE A 392 -9.80 -12.63 0.14
CA ILE A 392 -9.15 -13.66 0.95
C ILE A 392 -9.27 -15.00 0.21
N SER A 393 -8.13 -15.64 0.01
CA SER A 393 -7.99 -16.89 -0.73
C SER A 393 -7.16 -17.94 -0.02
N THR A 394 -6.47 -17.58 1.06
CA THR A 394 -5.63 -18.49 1.84
C THR A 394 -5.87 -18.25 3.33
N TYR A 395 -5.61 -19.29 4.15
CA TYR A 395 -5.64 -19.16 5.61
C TYR A 395 -4.72 -18.03 6.12
N PHE A 396 -3.54 -17.86 5.50
CA PHE A 396 -2.59 -16.83 5.89
C PHE A 396 -3.15 -15.41 5.70
N GLU A 397 -3.87 -15.16 4.61
CA GLU A 397 -4.53 -13.86 4.39
C GLU A 397 -5.61 -13.60 5.45
N LEU A 398 -6.36 -14.63 5.84
CA LEU A 398 -7.36 -14.55 6.92
C LEU A 398 -6.70 -14.28 8.28
N ASP A 399 -5.62 -14.99 8.61
CA ASP A 399 -4.85 -14.82 9.84
C ASP A 399 -4.31 -13.38 9.97
N HIS A 400 -3.78 -12.83 8.87
CA HIS A 400 -3.31 -11.46 8.81
C HIS A 400 -4.44 -10.43 8.93
N LEU A 401 -5.61 -10.70 8.34
CA LEU A 401 -6.77 -9.85 8.49
C LEU A 401 -7.23 -9.80 9.95
N VAL A 402 -7.34 -10.95 10.61
CA VAL A 402 -7.71 -11.05 12.04
C VAL A 402 -6.71 -10.26 12.89
N LYS A 403 -5.39 -10.47 12.71
CA LYS A 403 -4.36 -9.68 13.41
C LYS A 403 -4.49 -8.18 13.20
N PHE A 404 -4.85 -7.77 11.98
CA PHE A 404 -5.03 -6.37 11.70
C PHE A 404 -6.29 -5.82 12.42
N MET A 405 -7.41 -6.56 12.40
CA MET A 405 -8.63 -6.22 13.15
C MET A 405 -8.39 -6.15 14.66
N GLU A 406 -7.57 -7.04 15.24
CA GLU A 406 -7.19 -7.00 16.66
C GLU A 406 -6.49 -5.69 17.04
N SER A 407 -5.59 -5.24 16.17
CA SER A 407 -4.84 -4.01 16.38
C SER A 407 -5.67 -2.75 16.14
N SER A 408 -6.68 -2.82 15.26
CA SER A 408 -7.42 -1.64 14.81
C SER A 408 -8.81 -1.47 15.42
N ASN A 409 -9.59 -2.56 15.53
CA ASN A 409 -11.01 -2.52 15.88
C ASN A 409 -11.47 -3.86 16.48
N LYS A 410 -11.21 -4.06 17.78
CA LYS A 410 -11.63 -5.28 18.51
C LYS A 410 -13.14 -5.50 18.54
N SER A 411 -13.93 -4.42 18.55
CA SER A 411 -15.40 -4.54 18.52
C SER A 411 -15.91 -5.18 17.23
N LEU A 412 -15.32 -4.84 16.09
CA LEU A 412 -15.67 -5.46 14.81
C LEU A 412 -15.27 -6.94 14.79
N LEU A 413 -14.14 -7.28 15.40
CA LEU A 413 -13.72 -8.68 15.52
C LEU A 413 -14.73 -9.52 16.32
N ALA A 414 -15.31 -8.93 17.38
CA ALA A 414 -16.34 -9.59 18.18
C ALA A 414 -17.67 -9.76 17.42
N THR A 415 -18.04 -8.80 16.56
CA THR A 415 -19.28 -8.91 15.76
C THR A 415 -19.12 -9.78 14.52
N ALA A 416 -17.94 -9.79 13.89
CA ALA A 416 -17.68 -10.53 12.65
C ALA A 416 -17.22 -11.99 12.87
N GLN A 417 -17.21 -12.49 14.11
CA GLN A 417 -16.72 -13.83 14.44
C GLN A 417 -17.35 -14.95 13.61
N THR A 418 -18.68 -14.93 13.42
CA THR A 418 -19.39 -15.94 12.63
C THR A 418 -18.89 -15.93 11.18
N GLU A 419 -18.83 -14.75 10.57
CA GLU A 419 -18.36 -14.57 9.18
C GLU A 419 -16.90 -15.01 9.00
N ILE A 420 -16.02 -14.74 9.97
CA ILE A 420 -14.61 -15.17 9.91
C ILE A 420 -14.50 -16.69 9.89
N PHE A 421 -15.29 -17.41 10.70
CA PHE A 421 -15.32 -18.87 10.67
C PHE A 421 -15.95 -19.44 9.39
N GLU A 422 -16.93 -18.74 8.80
CA GLU A 422 -17.47 -19.11 7.49
C GLU A 422 -16.42 -18.96 6.38
N ILE A 423 -15.66 -17.87 6.38
CA ILE A 423 -14.55 -17.66 5.44
C ILE A 423 -13.51 -18.78 5.61
N LEU A 424 -13.12 -19.11 6.85
CA LEU A 424 -12.21 -20.21 7.13
C LEU A 424 -12.71 -21.53 6.53
N HIS A 425 -13.99 -21.84 6.75
CA HIS A 425 -14.59 -23.07 6.23
C HIS A 425 -14.60 -23.10 4.69
N GLN A 426 -14.89 -21.97 4.05
CA GLN A 426 -14.86 -21.85 2.58
C GLN A 426 -13.44 -22.04 2.03
N LEU A 427 -12.41 -21.53 2.70
CA LEU A 427 -11.02 -21.68 2.28
C LEU A 427 -10.60 -23.15 2.31
N GLN A 428 -10.88 -23.85 3.41
CA GLN A 428 -10.58 -25.27 3.58
C GLN A 428 -11.33 -26.18 2.60
N GLY A 429 -12.51 -25.75 2.14
CA GLY A 429 -13.27 -26.46 1.10
C GLY A 429 -12.70 -26.28 -0.31
N ASN A 430 -12.01 -25.17 -0.58
CA ASN A 430 -11.45 -24.83 -1.90
C ASN A 430 -9.98 -25.24 -2.06
N GLU A 431 -9.18 -25.19 -0.99
CA GLU A 431 -7.81 -25.69 -0.96
C GLU A 431 -7.85 -27.22 -0.82
N HIS A 432 -7.68 -27.94 -1.94
CA HIS A 432 -7.44 -29.39 -2.05
C HIS A 432 -7.62 -30.22 -0.76
N LYS A 433 -8.86 -30.56 -0.36
CA LYS A 433 -9.19 -31.43 0.79
C LYS A 433 -8.08 -31.42 1.85
N GLU A 434 -7.86 -30.27 2.50
CA GLU A 434 -6.94 -30.23 3.63
C GLU A 434 -7.29 -31.40 4.56
N SER A 435 -6.26 -32.09 5.08
CA SER A 435 -6.47 -33.14 6.07
C SER A 435 -7.35 -32.58 7.18
N ASP A 436 -8.35 -33.35 7.64
CA ASP A 436 -9.23 -32.95 8.75
C ASP A 436 -8.43 -32.44 9.97
N ILE A 437 -7.20 -32.92 10.15
CA ILE A 437 -6.27 -32.48 11.19
C ILE A 437 -5.87 -31.02 11.00
N ILE A 438 -5.50 -30.60 9.78
CA ILE A 438 -5.09 -29.23 9.45
C ILE A 438 -6.28 -28.28 9.62
N ALA A 439 -7.44 -28.67 9.10
CA ALA A 439 -8.67 -27.87 9.20
C ALA A 439 -9.07 -27.62 10.66
N ASN A 440 -9.06 -28.67 11.49
CA ASN A 440 -9.34 -28.55 12.93
C ASN A 440 -8.25 -27.73 13.64
N PHE A 441 -6.97 -27.90 13.29
CA PHE A 441 -5.88 -27.11 13.88
C PHE A 441 -6.04 -25.61 13.60
N GLN A 442 -6.29 -25.23 12.33
CA GLN A 442 -6.53 -23.83 11.95
C GLN A 442 -7.73 -23.24 12.70
N ALA A 443 -8.82 -24.00 12.82
CA ALA A 443 -10.01 -23.59 13.57
C ALA A 443 -9.72 -23.44 15.07
N SER A 444 -8.98 -24.37 15.69
CA SER A 444 -8.53 -24.26 17.09
C SER A 444 -7.63 -23.04 17.31
N GLN A 445 -6.74 -22.71 16.37
CA GLN A 445 -5.87 -21.53 16.47
C GLN A 445 -6.68 -20.23 16.41
N LEU A 446 -7.65 -20.15 15.48
CA LEU A 446 -8.54 -19.01 15.38
C LEU A 446 -9.41 -18.87 16.65
N LEU A 447 -9.96 -19.98 17.13
CA LEU A 447 -10.77 -20.02 18.35
C LEU A 447 -9.99 -19.56 19.57
N ARG A 448 -8.79 -20.10 19.78
CA ARG A 448 -7.88 -19.67 20.85
C ARG A 448 -7.62 -18.17 20.76
N ARG A 449 -7.34 -17.67 19.57
CA ARG A 449 -7.02 -16.26 19.38
C ARG A 449 -8.20 -15.36 19.73
N LEU A 450 -9.42 -15.71 19.30
CA LEU A 450 -10.61 -14.92 19.61
C LEU A 450 -10.93 -14.97 21.12
N VAL A 451 -10.98 -16.17 21.71
CA VAL A 451 -11.47 -16.36 23.08
C VAL A 451 -10.40 -16.13 24.14
N VAL A 452 -9.21 -16.69 23.95
CA VAL A 452 -8.13 -16.65 24.94
C VAL A 452 -7.30 -15.37 24.79
N ASP A 453 -6.85 -15.07 23.57
CA ASP A 453 -5.91 -13.96 23.37
C ASP A 453 -6.61 -12.59 23.34
N ASN A 454 -7.90 -12.55 22.94
CA ASN A 454 -8.67 -11.31 22.84
C ASN A 454 -9.91 -11.23 23.74
N GLU A 455 -10.17 -12.25 24.56
CA GLU A 455 -11.29 -12.27 25.53
C GLU A 455 -12.68 -12.06 24.87
N ILE A 456 -12.86 -12.52 23.63
CA ILE A 456 -14.12 -12.39 22.89
C ILE A 456 -15.08 -13.51 23.29
N THR A 457 -16.28 -13.13 23.73
CA THR A 457 -17.37 -14.06 24.00
C THR A 457 -18.04 -14.49 22.70
N LEU A 458 -18.02 -15.80 22.42
CA LEU A 458 -18.68 -16.35 21.23
C LEU A 458 -20.20 -16.22 21.31
N ASP A 459 -20.81 -15.79 20.20
CA ASP A 459 -22.24 -15.83 19.99
C ASP A 459 -22.72 -17.27 19.73
N GLU A 460 -24.02 -17.50 19.91
CA GLU A 460 -24.60 -18.84 19.74
C GLU A 460 -24.48 -19.34 18.30
N SER A 461 -24.58 -18.46 17.30
CA SER A 461 -24.38 -18.80 15.88
C SER A 461 -22.98 -19.34 15.60
N THR A 462 -21.94 -18.72 16.15
CA THR A 462 -20.55 -19.18 16.01
C THR A 462 -20.34 -20.50 16.73
N LYS A 463 -20.91 -20.67 17.94
CA LYS A 463 -20.82 -21.94 18.67
C LYS A 463 -21.48 -23.07 17.89
N GLU A 464 -22.64 -22.84 17.29
CA GLU A 464 -23.33 -23.82 16.45
C GLU A 464 -22.52 -24.13 15.19
N LEU A 465 -21.98 -23.12 14.52
CA LEU A 465 -21.12 -23.31 13.34
C LEU A 465 -19.89 -24.15 13.67
N ILE A 466 -19.22 -23.87 14.78
CA ILE A 466 -18.06 -24.64 15.24
C ILE A 466 -18.44 -26.08 15.56
N LYS A 467 -19.56 -26.31 16.27
CA LYS A 467 -20.06 -27.67 16.57
C LYS A 467 -20.33 -28.48 15.31
N VAL A 468 -20.96 -27.87 14.31
CA VAL A 468 -21.35 -28.55 13.07
C VAL A 468 -20.16 -28.79 12.15
N LYS A 469 -19.25 -27.81 12.01
CA LYS A 469 -18.15 -27.84 11.04
C LYS A 469 -16.83 -28.37 11.61
N TYR A 470 -16.61 -28.24 12.92
CA TYR A 470 -15.36 -28.56 13.61
C TYR A 470 -15.62 -29.33 14.94
N PRO A 471 -16.27 -30.50 14.90
CA PRO A 471 -16.70 -31.21 16.11
C PRO A 471 -15.56 -31.54 17.08
N LYS A 472 -14.37 -31.86 16.57
CA LYS A 472 -13.17 -32.16 17.38
C LYS A 472 -12.60 -30.95 18.12
N VAL A 473 -12.84 -29.74 17.62
CA VAL A 473 -12.41 -28.48 18.26
C VAL A 473 -13.33 -28.15 19.43
N ASN A 474 -14.63 -28.41 19.29
CA ASN A 474 -15.60 -28.18 20.36
C ASN A 474 -15.36 -29.11 21.57
N GLU A 475 -14.92 -30.34 21.35
CA GLU A 475 -14.57 -31.29 22.42
C GLU A 475 -13.37 -30.86 23.28
N THR A 476 -12.52 -29.95 22.78
CA THR A 476 -11.30 -29.51 23.46
C THR A 476 -11.40 -28.11 24.10
N CYS A 477 -12.46 -27.35 23.79
CA CYS A 477 -12.59 -25.95 24.20
C CYS A 477 -13.82 -25.64 25.09
N THR A 478 -14.65 -26.64 25.39
CA THR A 478 -15.57 -26.62 26.55
C THR A 478 -14.88 -27.22 27.76
#